data_AF-A7IAJ8-F1
#
_entry.id   AF-A7IAJ8-F1
#
_cell.length_a   1.000
_cell.length_b   1.000
_cell.length_c   1.000
_cell.angle_alpha   90.00
_cell.angle_beta   90.00
_cell.angle_gamma   90.00
#
_symmetry.space_group_name_H-M   'P 1'
#
loop_
_entity.id
_entity.type
_entity.pdbx_description
1 polymer ?
#
loop_
_entity_poly.entity_id
_entity_poly.type
_entity_poly.pdbx_seq_one_letter_code
_entity_poly.pdbx_strand_id
1 'polypeptide(L)'
;MYRVFTVPGHIRIVNDPVELVPLLMTFNSPAFKKVYELLSKSWMTEDEIQAQVKDDSVPVCLQILKKGNLVEEQWRMPKPGEKPQREFRGTYNKFRANFQCNLQDLSDILYISLSNDENLRDVVSRIEAELGNGNTSISDLSRKFGVSPVFIRGLAKRIPHLDVKGQGLVLLDTGR
;
A
#
# COMPACT_ATOMS: atom_id res chain seq x y z
N MET A 1 33.80 14.81 0.37
CA MET A 1 33.68 13.56 1.13
C MET A 1 32.26 13.49 1.69
N TYR A 2 31.34 12.82 0.98
CA TYR A 2 29.95 12.72 1.43
C TYR A 2 29.84 11.55 2.41
N ARG A 3 29.55 11.86 3.68
CA ARG A 3 29.15 10.85 4.67
C ARG A 3 27.81 10.27 4.21
N VAL A 4 27.82 9.05 3.72
CA VAL A 4 26.61 8.24 3.58
C VAL A 4 26.13 7.93 5.00
N PHE A 5 25.07 8.61 5.44
CA PHE A 5 24.37 8.22 6.66
C PHE A 5 23.66 6.89 6.37
N THR A 6 24.35 5.76 6.58
CA THR A 6 23.72 4.45 6.63
C THR A 6 22.90 4.36 7.90
N VAL A 7 21.59 4.59 7.75
CA VAL A 7 20.58 4.13 8.72
C VAL A 7 20.76 2.61 8.88
N PRO A 8 20.70 2.03 10.09
CA PRO A 8 20.71 0.58 10.26
C PRO A 8 19.61 -0.02 9.40
N GLY A 9 20.00 -0.76 8.37
CA GLY A 9 19.09 -1.13 7.31
C GLY A 9 18.21 -2.29 7.69
N HIS A 10 16.93 -2.03 7.98
CA HIS A 10 15.95 -3.11 8.08
C HIS A 10 15.72 -3.73 6.70
N ILE A 11 15.68 -5.06 6.66
CA ILE A 11 15.34 -5.83 5.45
C ILE A 11 13.83 -6.09 5.49
N ARG A 12 13.09 -5.66 4.46
CA ARG A 12 11.72 -6.11 4.26
C ARG A 12 11.74 -7.50 3.67
N ILE A 13 11.31 -8.49 4.44
CA ILE A 13 11.12 -9.86 3.96
C ILE A 13 9.65 -10.03 3.60
N VAL A 14 9.37 -10.38 2.35
CA VAL A 14 8.02 -10.69 1.87
C VAL A 14 7.89 -12.19 1.70
N ASN A 15 6.95 -12.79 2.43
CA ASN A 15 6.68 -14.23 2.39
C ASN A 15 5.35 -14.60 1.71
N ASP A 16 4.42 -13.64 1.56
CA ASP A 16 3.21 -13.82 0.74
C ASP A 16 3.35 -12.96 -0.53
N PRO A 17 3.22 -13.56 -1.74
CA PRO A 17 3.35 -12.82 -3.00
C PRO A 17 2.40 -11.63 -3.11
N VAL A 18 1.23 -11.62 -2.46
CA VAL A 18 0.30 -10.47 -2.52
C VAL A 18 0.84 -9.20 -1.85
N GLU A 19 1.84 -9.32 -0.96
CA GLU A 19 2.51 -8.15 -0.39
C GLU A 19 3.35 -7.37 -1.42
N LEU A 20 3.59 -7.94 -2.61
CA LEU A 20 4.20 -7.20 -3.71
C LEU A 20 3.30 -6.08 -4.26
N VAL A 21 1.97 -6.18 -4.09
CA VAL A 21 1.03 -5.21 -4.68
C VAL A 21 1.35 -3.76 -4.29
N PRO A 22 1.39 -3.38 -3.00
CA PRO A 22 1.70 -2.00 -2.62
C PRO A 22 3.12 -1.57 -2.99
N LEU A 23 4.09 -2.49 -3.01
CA LEU A 23 5.46 -2.21 -3.45
C LEU A 23 5.49 -1.83 -4.94
N LEU A 24 4.86 -2.64 -5.79
CA LEU A 24 4.81 -2.42 -7.22
C LEU A 24 4.02 -1.15 -7.56
N MET A 25 2.89 -0.90 -6.90
CA MET A 25 2.14 0.36 -7.05
C MET A 25 3.01 1.57 -6.70
N THR A 26 3.74 1.51 -5.57
CA THR A 26 4.65 2.58 -5.13
C THR A 26 5.72 2.85 -6.18
N PHE A 27 6.41 1.82 -6.64
CA PHE A 27 7.55 1.99 -7.53
C PHE A 27 7.17 2.10 -9.01
N ASN A 28 5.89 1.98 -9.38
CA ASN A 28 5.42 2.27 -10.72
C ASN A 28 5.17 3.78 -10.96
N SER A 29 5.03 4.59 -9.89
CA SER A 29 4.81 6.04 -10.00
C SER A 29 6.08 6.85 -9.69
N PRO A 30 6.51 7.79 -10.57
CA PRO A 30 7.63 8.69 -10.27
C PRO A 30 7.39 9.57 -9.03
N ALA A 31 6.16 10.04 -8.82
CA ALA A 31 5.81 10.84 -7.65
C ALA A 31 5.96 10.01 -6.37
N PHE A 32 5.48 8.76 -6.37
CA PHE A 32 5.54 7.88 -5.21
C PHE A 32 6.97 7.43 -4.89
N LYS A 33 7.79 7.20 -5.93
CA LYS A 33 9.24 7.00 -5.79
C LYS A 33 9.89 8.18 -5.06
N LYS A 34 9.61 9.41 -5.49
CA LYS A 34 10.14 10.62 -4.86
C LYS A 34 9.69 10.75 -3.40
N VAL A 35 8.42 10.47 -3.10
CA VAL A 35 7.92 10.41 -1.72
C VAL A 35 8.74 9.42 -0.89
N TYR A 36 8.90 8.18 -1.36
CA TYR A 36 9.66 7.16 -0.62
C TYR A 36 11.14 7.53 -0.45
N GLU A 37 11.78 8.15 -1.46
CA GLU A 37 13.15 8.64 -1.37
C GLU A 37 13.32 9.73 -0.31
N LEU A 38 12.36 10.65 -0.18
CA LEU A 38 12.36 11.67 0.88
C LEU A 38 12.24 11.03 2.26
N LEU A 39 11.25 10.13 2.42
CA LEU A 39 11.00 9.41 3.66
C LEU A 39 12.15 8.48 4.07
N SER A 40 12.93 7.98 3.11
CA SER A 40 14.11 7.16 3.39
C SER A 40 15.25 7.93 4.09
N LYS A 41 15.23 9.27 4.04
CA LYS A 41 16.30 10.14 4.55
C LYS A 41 15.93 10.78 5.88
N SER A 42 14.66 11.13 6.10
CA SER A 42 14.22 11.89 7.26
C SER A 42 12.74 11.67 7.58
N TRP A 43 12.37 11.96 8.83
CA TRP A 43 10.98 12.13 9.22
C TRP A 43 10.39 13.38 8.56
N MET A 44 9.20 13.25 7.97
CA MET A 44 8.53 14.37 7.29
C MET A 44 7.01 14.33 7.48
N THR A 45 6.38 15.49 7.62
CA THR A 45 4.92 15.61 7.59
C THR A 45 4.40 15.56 6.17
N GLU A 46 3.10 15.28 6.01
CA GLU A 46 2.44 15.29 4.70
C GLU A 46 2.62 16.63 3.97
N ASP A 47 2.46 17.75 4.68
CA ASP A 47 2.66 19.10 4.14
C ASP A 47 4.10 19.34 3.61
N GLU A 48 5.10 18.85 4.35
CA GLU A 48 6.51 18.96 3.95
C GLU A 48 6.81 18.13 2.69
N ILE A 49 6.21 16.94 2.59
CA ILE A 49 6.32 16.08 1.42
C ILE A 49 5.63 16.74 0.22
N GLN A 50 4.41 17.25 0.41
CA GLN A 50 3.64 17.96 -0.61
C GLN A 50 4.40 19.15 -1.19
N ALA A 51 5.03 19.95 -0.34
CA ALA A 51 5.83 21.12 -0.76
C ALA A 51 7.02 20.74 -1.66
N GLN A 52 7.62 19.56 -1.45
CA GLN A 52 8.77 19.09 -2.21
C GLN A 52 8.38 18.30 -3.47
N VAL A 53 7.37 17.45 -3.38
CA VAL A 53 6.91 16.60 -4.48
C VAL A 53 6.09 17.41 -5.48
N LYS A 54 5.24 18.34 -4.98
CA LYS A 54 4.31 19.17 -5.76
C LYS A 54 3.36 18.34 -6.63
N ASP A 55 2.76 17.32 -6.03
CA ASP A 55 1.86 16.38 -6.70
C ASP A 55 0.70 16.03 -5.76
N ASP A 56 -0.53 16.14 -6.22
CA ASP A 56 -1.72 15.93 -5.38
C ASP A 56 -1.93 14.47 -4.95
N SER A 57 -1.12 13.55 -5.47
CA SER A 57 -1.18 12.12 -5.15
C SER A 57 -0.44 11.73 -3.85
N VAL A 58 0.22 12.66 -3.15
CA VAL A 58 0.93 12.37 -1.88
C VAL A 58 0.05 11.72 -0.82
N PRO A 59 -1.20 12.17 -0.55
CA PRO A 59 -2.04 11.54 0.47
C PRO A 59 -2.32 10.06 0.14
N VAL A 60 -2.60 9.77 -1.13
CA VAL A 60 -2.82 8.39 -1.63
C VAL A 60 -1.53 7.57 -1.54
N CYS A 61 -0.38 8.18 -1.86
CA CYS A 61 0.92 7.54 -1.70
C CYS A 61 1.15 7.09 -0.26
N LEU A 62 0.93 7.98 0.71
CA LEU A 62 1.10 7.67 2.13
C LEU A 62 0.17 6.54 2.58
N GLN A 63 -1.07 6.51 2.11
CA GLN A 63 -1.98 5.39 2.39
C GLN A 63 -1.45 4.05 1.86
N ILE A 64 -0.94 4.02 0.61
CA ILE A 64 -0.37 2.81 0.01
C ILE A 64 0.90 2.37 0.75
N LEU A 65 1.78 3.32 1.08
CA LEU A 65 3.01 3.06 1.82
C LEU A 65 2.72 2.48 3.21
N LYS A 66 1.75 3.05 3.93
CA LYS A 66 1.31 2.53 5.24
C LYS A 66 0.73 1.12 5.11
N LYS A 67 -0.12 0.91 4.12
CA LYS A 67 -0.75 -0.38 3.84
C LYS A 67 0.27 -1.46 3.48
N GLY A 68 1.31 -1.09 2.72
CA GLY A 68 2.46 -1.93 2.45
C GLY A 68 3.39 -2.10 3.64
N ASN A 69 3.14 -1.43 4.76
CA ASN A 69 4.03 -1.33 5.91
C ASN A 69 5.45 -0.92 5.45
N LEU A 70 5.55 0.11 4.61
CA LEU A 70 6.81 0.64 4.07
C LEU A 70 7.28 1.89 4.82
N VAL A 71 6.39 2.47 5.62
CA VAL A 71 6.64 3.65 6.44
C VAL A 71 6.18 3.41 7.87
N GLU A 72 6.90 4.01 8.79
CA GLU A 72 6.49 4.23 10.18
C GLU A 72 5.88 5.62 10.33
N GLU A 73 5.02 5.80 11.33
CA GLU A 73 4.35 7.08 11.62
C GLU A 73 4.42 7.41 13.11
N GLN A 74 4.61 8.69 13.42
CA GLN A 74 4.59 9.20 14.79
C GLN A 74 3.98 10.60 14.86
N TRP A 75 3.61 11.02 16.07
CA TRP A 75 3.17 12.39 16.32
C TRP A 75 4.38 13.30 16.49
N ARG A 76 4.44 14.36 15.69
CA ARG A 76 5.40 15.45 15.87
C ARG A 76 4.87 16.41 16.93
N MET A 77 5.70 16.70 17.92
CA MET A 77 5.39 17.70 18.95
C MET A 77 5.20 19.07 18.29
N PRO A 78 4.03 19.71 18.43
CA PRO A 78 3.78 21.01 17.81
C PRO A 78 4.55 22.11 18.54
N LYS A 79 4.83 23.21 17.82
CA LYS A 79 5.21 24.45 18.47
C LYS A 79 4.02 25.00 19.29
N PRO A 80 4.25 25.84 20.31
CA PRO A 80 3.17 26.46 21.05
C PRO A 80 2.17 27.17 20.13
N GLY A 81 0.89 26.79 20.20
CA GLY A 81 -0.18 27.34 19.37
C GLY A 81 -0.48 26.58 18.07
N GLU A 82 0.33 25.59 17.70
CA GLU A 82 0.10 24.73 16.54
C GLU A 82 -0.57 23.41 16.94
N LYS A 83 -1.24 22.77 15.98
CA LYS A 83 -1.82 21.43 16.18
C LYS A 83 -0.74 20.36 15.97
N PRO A 84 -0.77 19.25 16.74
CA PRO A 84 0.13 18.13 16.50
C PRO A 84 -0.08 17.61 15.08
N GLN A 85 1.03 17.34 14.38
CA GLN A 85 1.03 16.81 13.02
C GLN A 85 1.61 15.40 13.03
N ARG A 86 1.14 14.54 12.12
CA ARG A 86 1.74 13.23 11.89
C ARG A 86 2.94 13.40 10.98
N GLU A 87 4.02 12.70 11.30
CA GLU A 87 5.17 12.57 10.42
C GLU A 87 5.47 11.11 10.11
N PHE A 88 6.10 10.89 8.97
CA PHE A 88 6.36 9.58 8.39
C PHE A 88 7.85 9.38 8.13
N ARG A 89 8.30 8.13 8.14
CA ARG A 89 9.66 7.76 7.73
C ARG A 89 9.67 6.40 7.06
N GLY A 90 10.53 6.21 6.06
CA GLY A 90 10.72 4.93 5.38
C GLY A 90 11.41 3.93 6.29
N THR A 91 10.85 2.73 6.39
CA THR A 91 11.30 1.71 7.37
C THR A 91 12.46 0.86 6.84
N TYR A 92 12.51 0.60 5.53
CA TYR A 92 13.40 -0.42 4.94
C TYR A 92 14.30 0.14 3.85
N ASN A 93 15.53 -0.37 3.78
CA ASN A 93 16.49 -0.05 2.70
C ASN A 93 16.96 -1.28 1.91
N LYS A 94 16.49 -2.47 2.29
CA LYS A 94 16.77 -3.75 1.66
C LYS A 94 15.47 -4.53 1.51
N PHE A 95 15.38 -5.34 0.46
CA PHE A 95 14.22 -6.16 0.15
C PHE A 95 14.65 -7.62 -0.06
N ARG A 96 13.86 -8.56 0.45
CA ARG A 96 13.99 -10.00 0.23
C ARG A 96 12.62 -10.58 -0.07
N ALA A 97 12.45 -11.15 -1.26
CA ALA A 97 11.30 -12.01 -1.56
C ALA A 97 11.62 -13.45 -1.18
N ASN A 98 10.77 -14.06 -0.37
CA ASN A 98 10.89 -15.44 0.13
C ASN A 98 9.54 -16.16 0.00
N PHE A 99 9.07 -16.34 -1.23
CA PHE A 99 7.83 -17.02 -1.53
C PHE A 99 7.94 -17.80 -2.84
N GLN A 100 7.02 -18.75 -3.04
CA GLN A 100 6.79 -19.43 -4.30
C GLN A 100 5.30 -19.34 -4.63
N CYS A 101 4.97 -19.05 -5.88
CA CYS A 101 3.60 -19.08 -6.40
C CYS A 101 3.61 -19.63 -7.82
N ASN A 102 2.43 -19.97 -8.35
CA ASN A 102 2.31 -20.36 -9.74
C ASN A 102 2.32 -19.10 -10.65
N LEU A 103 2.46 -19.29 -11.97
CA LEU A 103 2.50 -18.17 -12.92
C LEU A 103 1.18 -17.40 -13.00
N GLN A 104 0.04 -18.05 -12.75
CA GLN A 104 -1.26 -17.38 -12.75
C GLN A 104 -1.35 -16.39 -11.58
N ASP A 105 -0.96 -16.80 -10.38
CA ASP A 105 -0.92 -15.94 -9.19
C ASP A 105 0.02 -14.74 -9.41
N LEU A 106 1.20 -14.97 -9.99
CA LEU A 106 2.13 -13.90 -10.33
C LEU A 106 1.52 -12.94 -11.37
N SER A 107 0.84 -13.47 -12.38
CA SER A 107 0.15 -12.68 -13.41
C SER A 107 -0.95 -11.82 -12.80
N ASP A 108 -1.78 -12.39 -11.92
CA ASP A 108 -2.83 -11.68 -11.19
C ASP A 108 -2.24 -10.54 -10.35
N ILE A 109 -1.15 -10.79 -9.62
CA ILE A 109 -0.47 -9.77 -8.80
C ILE A 109 0.06 -8.64 -9.67
N LEU A 110 0.73 -8.93 -10.78
CA LEU A 110 1.25 -7.91 -11.69
C LEU A 110 0.12 -7.09 -12.32
N TYR A 111 -0.95 -7.74 -12.78
CA TYR A 111 -2.13 -7.08 -13.34
C TYR A 111 -2.78 -6.16 -12.30
N ILE A 112 -3.04 -6.67 -11.09
CA ILE A 112 -3.59 -5.87 -9.99
C ILE A 112 -2.66 -4.75 -9.57
N SER A 113 -1.35 -4.85 -9.74
CA SER A 113 -0.43 -3.80 -9.28
C SER A 113 -0.25 -2.68 -10.29
N LEU A 114 -0.23 -3.02 -11.58
CA LEU A 114 0.26 -2.14 -12.65
C LEU A 114 -0.85 -1.68 -13.60
N SER A 115 -1.99 -2.38 -13.63
CA SER A 115 -3.06 -2.09 -14.57
C SER A 115 -3.86 -0.84 -14.20
N ASN A 116 -4.23 -0.07 -15.23
CA ASN A 116 -5.21 1.01 -15.19
C ASN A 116 -6.53 0.63 -15.91
N ASP A 117 -6.71 -0.65 -16.19
CA ASP A 117 -7.87 -1.20 -16.91
C ASP A 117 -9.19 -0.86 -16.21
N GLU A 118 -10.17 -0.35 -16.96
CA GLU A 118 -11.51 -0.04 -16.47
C GLU A 118 -12.23 -1.30 -15.97
N ASN A 119 -11.97 -2.48 -16.57
CA ASN A 119 -12.55 -3.74 -16.10
C ASN A 119 -12.12 -4.06 -14.66
N LEU A 120 -10.91 -3.69 -14.27
CA LEU A 120 -10.44 -3.85 -12.90
C LEU A 120 -11.26 -2.99 -11.95
N ARG A 121 -11.63 -1.77 -12.35
CA ARG A 121 -12.47 -0.88 -11.54
C ARG A 121 -13.89 -1.42 -11.40
N ASP A 122 -14.45 -1.96 -12.48
CA ASP A 122 -15.77 -2.59 -12.45
C ASP A 122 -15.81 -3.80 -11.51
N VAL A 123 -14.78 -4.65 -11.55
CA VAL A 123 -14.65 -5.79 -10.64
C VAL A 123 -14.55 -5.31 -9.18
N VAL A 124 -13.77 -4.27 -8.92
CA VAL A 124 -13.65 -3.68 -7.57
C VAL A 124 -14.99 -3.16 -7.06
N SER A 125 -15.72 -2.38 -7.86
CA SER A 125 -17.03 -1.83 -7.47
C SER A 125 -18.03 -2.95 -7.14
N ARG A 126 -18.03 -4.03 -7.93
CA ARG A 126 -18.90 -5.18 -7.69
C ARG A 126 -18.51 -5.94 -6.42
N ILE A 127 -17.23 -6.08 -6.11
CA ILE A 127 -16.77 -6.69 -4.86
C ILE A 127 -17.19 -5.84 -3.65
N GLU A 128 -17.04 -4.52 -3.73
CA GLU A 128 -17.48 -3.61 -2.66
C GLU A 128 -18.99 -3.69 -2.42
N ALA A 129 -19.80 -3.83 -3.47
CA ALA A 129 -21.24 -4.05 -3.34
C ALA A 129 -21.55 -5.37 -2.62
N GLU A 130 -20.81 -6.45 -2.91
CA GLU A 130 -20.94 -7.72 -2.20
C GLU A 130 -20.59 -7.60 -0.72
N LEU A 131 -19.54 -6.85 -0.39
CA LEU A 131 -19.15 -6.57 0.99
C LEU A 131 -20.24 -5.78 1.73
N GLY A 132 -20.84 -4.79 1.07
CA GLY A 132 -21.98 -4.04 1.60
C GLY A 132 -23.21 -4.93 1.86
N ASN A 133 -23.37 -6.00 1.08
CA ASN A 133 -24.42 -7.00 1.24
C ASN A 133 -24.06 -8.11 2.26
N GLY A 134 -22.91 -8.01 2.93
CA GLY A 134 -22.47 -8.95 3.97
C GLY A 134 -21.64 -10.14 3.48
N ASN A 135 -21.37 -10.25 2.18
CA ASN A 135 -20.52 -11.32 1.64
C ASN A 135 -19.04 -10.93 1.75
N THR A 136 -18.40 -11.35 2.83
CA THR A 136 -17.00 -11.02 3.14
C THR A 136 -16.02 -12.15 2.81
N SER A 137 -16.51 -13.35 2.53
CA SER A 137 -15.69 -14.55 2.37
C SER A 137 -14.85 -14.51 1.09
N ILE A 138 -13.53 -14.65 1.23
CA ILE A 138 -12.61 -14.64 0.08
C ILE A 138 -12.94 -15.80 -0.88
N SER A 139 -13.28 -16.98 -0.36
CA SER A 139 -13.61 -18.13 -1.20
C SER A 139 -14.90 -17.92 -1.98
N ASP A 140 -15.90 -17.28 -1.36
CA ASP A 140 -17.20 -17.06 -1.99
C ASP A 140 -17.10 -15.97 -3.06
N LEU A 141 -16.37 -14.89 -2.76
CA LEU A 141 -16.04 -13.86 -3.74
C LEU A 141 -15.24 -14.45 -4.92
N SER A 142 -14.21 -15.26 -4.65
CA SER A 142 -13.42 -15.92 -5.70
C SER A 142 -14.30 -16.75 -6.64
N ARG A 143 -15.19 -17.57 -6.09
CA ARG A 143 -16.14 -18.40 -6.86
C ARG A 143 -17.13 -17.56 -7.65
N LYS A 144 -17.69 -16.51 -7.02
CA LYS A 144 -18.71 -15.65 -7.63
C LYS A 144 -18.17 -14.84 -8.81
N PHE A 145 -16.92 -14.37 -8.70
CA PHE A 145 -16.28 -13.55 -9.73
C PHE A 145 -15.41 -14.37 -10.70
N GLY A 146 -15.24 -15.67 -10.47
CA GLY A 146 -14.43 -16.54 -11.34
C GLY A 146 -12.95 -16.21 -11.31
N VAL A 147 -12.44 -15.71 -10.17
CA VAL A 147 -11.05 -15.27 -9.98
C VAL A 147 -10.36 -16.08 -8.90
N SER A 148 -9.03 -16.01 -8.84
CA SER A 148 -8.26 -16.70 -7.81
C SER A 148 -8.43 -16.05 -6.43
N PRO A 149 -8.25 -16.79 -5.32
CA PRO A 149 -8.16 -16.20 -3.99
C PRO A 149 -6.99 -15.20 -3.84
N VAL A 150 -5.91 -15.40 -4.60
CA VAL A 150 -4.78 -14.46 -4.67
C VAL A 150 -5.22 -13.14 -5.29
N PHE A 151 -6.05 -13.17 -6.33
CA PHE A 151 -6.62 -11.99 -6.95
C PHE A 151 -7.44 -11.16 -5.95
N ILE A 152 -8.34 -11.80 -5.20
CA ILE A 152 -9.15 -11.13 -4.16
C ILE A 152 -8.27 -10.52 -3.06
N ARG A 153 -7.27 -11.25 -2.57
CA ARG A 153 -6.32 -10.72 -1.56
C ARG A 153 -5.46 -9.59 -2.13
N GLY A 154 -5.02 -9.69 -3.38
CA GLY A 154 -4.26 -8.66 -4.08
C GLY A 154 -5.07 -7.38 -4.24
N LEU A 155 -6.35 -7.48 -4.60
CA LEU A 155 -7.26 -6.33 -4.66
C LEU A 155 -7.39 -5.63 -3.31
N ALA A 156 -7.54 -6.40 -2.23
CA ALA A 156 -7.54 -5.84 -0.88
C ALA A 156 -6.24 -5.11 -0.56
N LYS A 157 -5.10 -5.54 -1.11
CA LYS A 157 -3.82 -4.82 -0.98
C LYS A 157 -3.69 -3.59 -1.91
N ARG A 158 -4.44 -3.52 -3.01
CA ARG A 158 -4.50 -2.35 -3.91
C ARG A 158 -5.35 -1.21 -3.34
N ILE A 159 -6.50 -1.55 -2.73
CA ILE A 159 -7.53 -0.57 -2.35
C ILE A 159 -7.27 -0.06 -0.92
N PRO A 160 -7.04 1.24 -0.69
CA PRO A 160 -6.67 1.77 0.62
C PRO A 160 -7.63 1.38 1.76
N HIS A 161 -8.94 1.46 1.52
CA HIS A 161 -9.99 1.23 2.52
C HIS A 161 -10.50 -0.21 2.62
N LEU A 162 -9.79 -1.19 2.06
CA LEU A 162 -10.15 -2.61 2.10
C LEU A 162 -9.00 -3.43 2.70
N ASP A 163 -9.24 -4.43 3.54
CA ASP A 163 -8.15 -5.30 4.01
C ASP A 163 -8.61 -6.74 4.22
N VAL A 164 -7.65 -7.64 4.41
CA VAL A 164 -7.89 -9.06 4.69
C VAL A 164 -7.86 -9.28 6.20
N LYS A 165 -8.91 -9.86 6.77
CA LYS A 165 -8.94 -10.37 8.15
C LYS A 165 -9.39 -11.83 8.16
N GLY A 166 -8.47 -12.71 8.57
CA GLY A 166 -8.72 -14.15 8.56
C GLY A 166 -9.03 -14.64 7.14
N GLN A 167 -10.21 -15.22 6.95
CA GLN A 167 -10.67 -15.77 5.67
C GLN A 167 -11.55 -14.79 4.87
N GLY A 168 -11.73 -13.56 5.37
CA GLY A 168 -12.61 -12.57 4.75
C GLY A 168 -11.96 -11.23 4.48
N LEU A 169 -12.70 -10.41 3.75
CA LEU A 169 -12.40 -9.01 3.51
C LEU A 169 -13.17 -8.12 4.48
N VAL A 170 -12.57 -7.00 4.84
CA VAL A 170 -13.18 -5.97 5.70
C VAL A 170 -12.95 -4.59 5.12
N LEU A 171 -13.98 -3.75 5.16
CA LEU A 171 -13.81 -2.32 4.92
C LEU A 171 -13.14 -1.70 6.15
N LEU A 172 -12.09 -0.92 5.91
CA LEU A 172 -11.45 -0.13 6.94
C LEU A 172 -12.24 1.16 7.11
N ASP A 173 -12.45 1.57 8.36
CA ASP A 173 -13.05 2.85 8.65
C ASP A 173 -12.06 3.95 8.22
N THR A 174 -12.30 4.53 7.04
CA THR A 174 -11.61 5.75 6.61
C THR A 174 -12.21 6.89 7.42
N GLY A 175 -11.81 7.00 8.68
CA GLY A 175 -12.15 8.14 9.53
C GLY A 175 -11.91 9.44 8.77
N ARG A 176 -13.01 10.11 8.44
CA ARG A 176 -13.01 11.50 7.96
C ARG A 176 -12.83 12.43 9.14
#